data_AF-A0A498MYT1-F1
#
_entry.id   AF-A0A498MYT1-F1
#
_cell.length_a   1.000
_cell.length_b   1.000
_cell.length_c   1.000
_cell.angle_alpha   90.00
_cell.angle_beta   90.00
_cell.angle_gamma   90.00
#
_symmetry.space_group_name_H-M   'P 1'
#
loop_
_entity.id
_entity.type
_entity.pdbx_description
1 polymer ?
#
loop_
_entity_poly.entity_id
_entity_poly.type
_entity_poly.pdbx_seq_one_letter_code
_entity_poly.pdbx_strand_id
1 'polypeptide(L)'
;MGCTKGPHNQEKPSEPVKPEVISSVEKNVNDVKLKFNECITQAPKPLESIQRPSPDEPFSILQQKISSSLKQALEKLKLTEENAQEIKEEDSDEIKIGTSCKNGGCSKTFSGPASDDETCLYHAGVPIFHEGMKYWSCCRRKTSDFNTFLSQEGCTRGKHQWKKKDTLKIHIIFEGEKEFEQQISLWGVIDASKSFVNMMATKIEVVLKKAEPMSWARLDLPPAAPPKEKEKEKDADSEDECDD
;
A
#
# COMPACT_ATOMS: atom_id res chain seq x y z
N MET A 1 22.09 -21.24 -37.36
CA MET A 1 22.13 -20.29 -38.49
C MET A 1 21.19 -19.14 -38.13
N GLY A 2 21.58 -17.88 -37.97
CA GLY A 2 22.87 -17.21 -38.12
C GLY A 2 22.79 -15.83 -37.46
N CYS A 3 23.89 -15.42 -36.82
CA CYS A 3 24.10 -14.05 -36.38
C CYS A 3 24.43 -13.18 -37.60
N THR A 4 23.68 -12.10 -37.84
CA THR A 4 24.01 -11.12 -38.88
C THR A 4 24.67 -9.89 -38.27
N LYS A 5 25.97 -9.74 -38.52
CA LYS A 5 26.71 -8.48 -38.29
C LYS A 5 26.32 -7.49 -39.40
N GLY A 6 25.76 -6.34 -39.02
CA GLY A 6 25.50 -5.21 -39.94
C GLY A 6 26.51 -4.08 -39.72
N PRO A 7 26.82 -3.26 -40.75
CA PRO A 7 27.78 -2.17 -40.64
C PRO A 7 27.24 -1.05 -39.74
N HIS A 8 28.11 -0.50 -38.89
CA HIS A 8 27.80 0.64 -38.02
C HIS A 8 28.04 1.94 -38.81
N ASN A 9 27.01 2.77 -38.97
CA ASN A 9 27.17 4.11 -39.53
C ASN A 9 27.78 5.03 -38.46
N GLN A 10 28.85 5.76 -38.78
CA GLN A 10 29.55 6.67 -37.86
C GLN A 10 29.13 8.14 -38.04
N GLU A 11 28.25 8.43 -39.00
CA GLU A 11 27.75 9.79 -39.21
C GLU A 11 26.43 10.01 -38.47
N LYS A 12 26.44 10.98 -37.56
CA LYS A 12 25.25 11.44 -36.84
C LYS A 12 24.37 12.25 -37.80
N PRO A 13 23.09 11.89 -38.01
CA PRO A 13 22.20 12.68 -38.86
C PRO A 13 22.09 14.12 -38.33
N SER A 14 22.13 15.10 -39.24
CA SER A 14 22.01 16.51 -38.90
C SER A 14 20.65 16.80 -38.26
N GLU A 15 20.66 17.67 -37.24
CA GLU A 15 19.44 18.05 -36.52
C GLU A 15 18.43 18.75 -37.45
N PRO A 16 17.14 18.39 -37.36
CA PRO A 16 16.11 18.95 -38.22
C PRO A 16 15.87 20.42 -37.92
N VAL A 17 16.04 21.26 -38.94
CA VAL A 17 15.77 22.70 -38.88
C VAL A 17 14.27 22.94 -38.71
N LYS A 18 13.92 23.71 -37.67
CA LYS A 18 12.53 24.05 -37.34
C LYS A 18 12.00 25.06 -38.36
N PRO A 19 10.84 24.82 -39.00
CA PRO A 19 10.36 25.68 -40.08
C PRO A 19 9.86 27.04 -39.58
N GLU A 20 10.19 28.09 -40.32
CA GLU A 20 9.70 29.46 -40.14
C GLU A 20 8.23 29.57 -40.54
N VAL A 21 7.41 30.15 -39.67
CA VAL A 21 5.98 30.36 -39.92
C VAL A 21 5.78 31.69 -40.63
N ILE A 22 5.44 31.63 -41.90
CA ILE A 22 4.95 32.77 -42.68
C ILE A 22 3.44 32.85 -42.43
N SER A 23 2.96 33.96 -41.86
CA SER A 23 1.52 34.25 -41.76
C SER A 23 1.14 35.32 -42.77
N SER A 24 0.35 34.96 -43.77
CA SER A 24 -0.40 35.89 -44.61
C SER A 24 -1.84 35.38 -44.74
N VAL A 25 -2.81 36.20 -44.30
CA VAL A 25 -4.06 36.56 -44.99
C VAL A 25 -4.93 37.45 -44.06
N GLU A 26 -4.91 38.74 -44.43
CA GLU A 26 -5.92 39.81 -44.45
C GLU A 26 -7.26 39.69 -43.69
N LYS A 27 -7.59 40.76 -42.93
CA LYS A 27 -8.67 41.74 -43.24
C LYS A 27 -8.70 42.93 -42.25
N ASN A 28 -8.78 44.14 -42.82
CA ASN A 28 -9.31 45.47 -42.37
C ASN A 28 -9.75 45.60 -40.89
N VAL A 29 -9.48 46.68 -40.13
CA VAL A 29 -9.88 48.08 -40.38
C VAL A 29 -9.15 49.05 -39.42
N ASN A 30 -8.93 50.29 -39.89
CA ASN A 30 -8.90 51.57 -39.16
C ASN A 30 -7.70 51.96 -38.26
N ASP A 31 -7.19 53.14 -38.63
CA ASP A 31 -6.13 53.98 -38.09
C ASP A 31 -6.48 54.54 -36.70
N VAL A 32 -5.76 54.14 -35.63
CA VAL A 32 -5.49 55.00 -34.47
C VAL A 32 -4.13 54.64 -33.87
N LYS A 33 -3.18 55.56 -34.04
CA LYS A 33 -1.86 55.57 -33.41
C LYS A 33 -1.97 55.63 -31.88
N LEU A 34 -1.81 54.49 -31.20
CA LEU A 34 -1.61 54.43 -29.76
C LEU A 34 -0.12 54.27 -29.44
N LYS A 35 0.47 55.33 -28.87
CA LYS A 35 1.82 55.32 -28.28
C LYS A 35 1.82 54.38 -27.08
N PHE A 36 2.27 53.14 -27.28
CA PHE A 36 2.61 52.26 -26.16
C PHE A 36 4.00 52.66 -25.65
N ASN A 37 4.05 53.23 -24.45
CA ASN A 37 5.31 53.41 -23.74
C ASN A 37 5.87 52.03 -23.43
N GLU A 38 6.99 51.72 -24.07
CA GLU A 38 7.74 50.48 -23.87
C GLU A 38 8.21 50.39 -22.40
N CYS A 39 7.42 49.75 -21.54
CA CYS A 39 7.88 49.38 -20.21
C CYS A 39 8.75 48.14 -20.36
N ILE A 40 10.04 48.35 -20.64
CA ILE A 40 11.04 47.29 -20.61
C ILE A 40 11.17 46.84 -19.15
N THR A 41 10.45 45.78 -18.77
CA THR A 41 10.73 45.04 -17.54
C THR A 41 12.10 44.37 -17.69
N GLN A 42 13.16 45.04 -17.27
CA GLN A 42 14.47 44.41 -17.16
C GLN A 42 14.39 43.30 -16.11
N ALA A 43 14.66 42.06 -16.53
CA ALA A 43 14.82 40.95 -15.61
C ALA A 43 15.99 41.26 -14.65
N PRO A 44 15.85 41.02 -13.32
CA PRO A 44 16.95 41.17 -12.39
C PRO A 44 18.12 40.31 -12.85
N LYS A 45 19.32 40.90 -12.88
CA LYS A 45 20.55 40.16 -13.21
C LYS A 45 20.68 38.95 -12.26
N PRO A 46 21.08 37.77 -12.75
CA PRO A 46 21.22 36.60 -11.90
C PRO A 46 22.20 36.92 -10.77
N LEU A 47 21.71 36.83 -9.52
CA LEU A 47 22.58 36.84 -8.35
C LEU A 47 23.57 35.67 -8.47
N GLU A 48 24.80 35.92 -8.05
CA GLU A 48 25.96 35.05 -8.21
C GLU A 48 25.66 33.57 -7.90
N SER A 49 26.26 32.67 -8.67
CA SER A 49 26.10 31.23 -8.51
C SER A 49 26.50 30.80 -7.11
N ILE A 50 25.54 30.29 -6.33
CA ILE A 50 25.79 29.71 -5.00
C ILE A 50 26.81 28.59 -5.18
N GLN A 51 27.96 28.69 -4.50
CA GLN A 51 28.96 27.62 -4.51
C GLN A 51 28.46 26.42 -3.71
N ARG A 52 28.64 25.22 -4.29
CA ARG A 52 28.28 23.96 -3.66
C ARG A 52 29.19 23.72 -2.44
N PRO A 53 28.64 23.43 -1.25
CA PRO A 53 29.46 23.11 -0.07
C PRO A 53 30.31 21.85 -0.29
N SER A 54 31.39 21.76 0.47
CA SER A 54 32.36 20.65 0.41
C SER A 54 31.73 19.32 0.86
N PRO A 55 32.10 18.17 0.26
CA PRO A 55 31.55 16.87 0.64
C PRO A 55 31.83 16.44 2.10
N ASP A 56 32.83 17.00 2.76
CA ASP A 56 33.18 16.71 4.17
C ASP A 56 32.56 17.69 5.19
N GLU A 57 31.64 18.56 4.76
CA GLU A 57 30.98 19.50 5.66
C GLU A 57 29.90 18.79 6.51
N PRO A 58 29.87 19.00 7.84
CA PRO A 58 28.88 18.35 8.70
C PRO A 58 27.45 18.74 8.32
N PHE A 59 26.53 17.79 8.41
CA PHE A 59 25.13 18.00 8.03
C PHE A 59 24.48 19.11 8.86
N SER A 60 23.90 20.09 8.17
CA SER A 60 23.10 21.14 8.80
C SER A 60 21.65 20.69 8.96
N ILE A 61 21.13 20.77 10.18
CA ILE A 61 19.71 20.48 10.44
C ILE A 61 18.86 21.60 9.84
N LEU A 62 18.05 21.24 8.86
CA LEU A 62 17.13 22.20 8.22
C LEU A 62 16.01 22.57 9.19
N GLN A 63 15.70 23.87 9.25
CA GLN A 63 14.57 24.38 10.02
C GLN A 63 13.26 23.78 9.46
N GLN A 64 12.60 22.95 10.25
CA GLN A 64 11.33 22.34 9.86
C GLN A 64 10.20 23.36 10.00
N LYS A 65 9.66 23.84 8.87
CA LYS A 65 8.44 24.66 8.86
C LYS A 65 7.22 23.76 8.87
N ILE A 66 6.60 23.63 10.03
CA ILE A 66 5.32 22.95 10.18
C ILE A 66 4.19 23.95 9.90
N SER A 67 3.27 23.60 9.00
CA SER A 67 2.08 24.42 8.71
C SER A 67 1.15 24.50 9.93
N SER A 68 0.36 25.57 10.03
CA SER A 68 -0.61 25.73 11.12
C SER A 68 -1.59 24.55 11.19
N SER A 69 -2.01 24.00 10.06
CA SER A 69 -2.88 22.82 10.00
C SER A 69 -2.23 21.58 10.63
N LEU A 70 -0.94 21.35 10.37
CA LEU A 70 -0.23 20.21 10.94
C LEU A 70 0.05 20.42 12.43
N LYS A 71 0.35 21.65 12.87
CA LYS A 71 0.47 21.97 14.30
C LYS A 71 -0.84 21.69 15.05
N GLN A 72 -1.97 22.13 14.51
CA GLN A 72 -3.29 21.90 15.11
C GLN A 72 -3.64 20.41 15.16
N ALA A 73 -3.26 19.62 14.14
CA ALA A 73 -3.46 18.18 14.15
C ALA A 73 -2.62 17.50 15.24
N LEU A 74 -1.36 17.89 15.39
CA LEU A 74 -0.47 17.36 16.43
C LEU A 74 -0.92 17.75 17.85
N GLU A 75 -1.41 18.98 18.04
CA GLU A 75 -1.99 19.44 19.31
C GLU A 75 -3.30 18.70 19.64
N LYS A 76 -4.18 18.49 18.65
CA LYS A 76 -5.39 17.67 18.85
C LYS A 76 -5.06 16.25 19.28
N LEU A 77 -4.04 15.64 18.68
CA LEU A 77 -3.59 14.29 19.04
C LEU A 77 -3.04 14.24 20.48
N LYS A 78 -2.24 15.22 20.90
CA LYS A 78 -1.77 15.33 22.30
C LYS A 78 -2.91 15.53 23.31
N LEU A 79 -3.91 16.35 22.97
CA LEU A 79 -5.07 16.57 23.85
C LEU A 79 -5.96 15.32 23.97
N THR A 80 -6.00 14.46 22.94
CA THR A 80 -6.64 13.13 23.04
C THR A 80 -5.85 12.15 23.91
N GLU A 81 -4.52 12.28 24.02
CA GLU A 81 -3.70 11.45 24.91
C GLU A 81 -3.91 11.83 26.39
N GLU A 82 -4.09 13.12 26.70
CA GLU A 82 -4.33 13.59 28.08
C GLU A 82 -5.76 13.32 28.59
N ASN A 83 -6.76 13.23 27.70
CA ASN A 83 -8.14 12.82 28.07
C ASN A 83 -8.36 11.31 28.08
N ALA A 84 -7.36 10.50 27.67
CA ALA A 84 -7.45 9.04 27.69
C ALA A 84 -7.13 8.43 29.07
N GLN A 85 -6.78 9.24 30.08
CA GLN A 85 -6.51 8.76 31.44
C GLN A 85 -7.77 8.64 32.33
N GLU A 86 -8.94 8.33 31.77
CA GLU A 86 -10.04 7.65 32.48
C GLU A 86 -10.84 6.74 31.53
N ILE A 87 -10.14 5.87 30.81
CA ILE A 87 -10.74 4.61 30.36
C ILE A 87 -9.78 3.52 30.82
N LYS A 88 -10.15 2.83 31.90
CA LYS A 88 -9.59 1.51 32.17
C LYS A 88 -9.76 0.72 30.89
N GLU A 89 -8.65 0.33 30.28
CA GLU A 89 -8.62 -0.79 29.35
C GLU A 89 -9.08 -2.01 30.15
N GLU A 90 -10.39 -2.19 30.23
CA GLU A 90 -10.96 -3.48 30.51
C GLU A 90 -10.60 -4.33 29.29
N ASP A 91 -9.57 -5.15 29.49
CA ASP A 91 -9.20 -6.35 28.75
C ASP A 91 -10.38 -7.35 28.74
N SER A 92 -11.52 -6.90 28.23
CA SER A 92 -12.67 -7.75 27.93
C SER A 92 -12.55 -8.13 26.46
N ASP A 93 -12.44 -9.43 26.22
CA ASP A 93 -12.39 -10.10 24.92
C ASP A 93 -13.62 -9.84 24.01
N GLU A 94 -14.44 -8.84 24.33
CA GLU A 94 -15.76 -8.59 23.76
C GLU A 94 -15.70 -7.62 22.58
N ILE A 95 -16.12 -8.11 21.40
CA ILE A 95 -16.16 -7.35 20.16
C ILE A 95 -17.31 -6.35 20.23
N LYS A 96 -17.01 -5.05 20.06
CA LYS A 96 -18.04 -4.00 20.07
C LYS A 96 -18.95 -4.12 18.84
N ILE A 97 -20.26 -3.97 19.05
CA ILE A 97 -21.24 -3.86 17.96
C ILE A 97 -20.82 -2.72 17.03
N GLY A 98 -20.90 -2.97 15.72
CA GLY A 98 -20.42 -2.09 14.67
C GLY A 98 -18.98 -2.37 14.21
N THR A 99 -18.27 -3.31 14.84
CA THR A 99 -16.91 -3.70 14.41
C THR A 99 -16.94 -4.27 12.99
N SER A 100 -16.18 -3.67 12.07
CA SER A 100 -16.07 -4.15 10.69
C SER A 100 -15.20 -5.40 10.56
N CYS A 101 -15.62 -6.32 9.68
CA CYS A 101 -14.85 -7.50 9.32
C CYS A 101 -13.48 -7.09 8.74
N LYS A 102 -12.43 -7.81 9.13
CA LYS A 102 -11.03 -7.58 8.73
C LYS A 102 -10.61 -8.41 7.53
N ASN A 103 -11.45 -9.35 7.07
CA ASN A 103 -11.18 -10.09 5.84
C ASN A 103 -11.27 -9.16 4.61
N GLY A 104 -10.35 -9.31 3.66
CA GLY A 104 -10.27 -8.44 2.47
C GLY A 104 -11.56 -8.47 1.64
N GLY A 105 -12.10 -7.30 1.30
CA GLY A 105 -13.32 -7.16 0.48
C GLY A 105 -14.63 -7.50 1.21
N CYS A 106 -14.60 -7.82 2.50
CA CYS A 106 -15.82 -8.02 3.29
C CYS A 106 -16.28 -6.71 3.91
N SER A 107 -17.53 -6.30 3.62
CA SER A 107 -18.11 -5.04 4.14
C SER A 107 -19.09 -5.24 5.30
N LYS A 108 -19.15 -6.45 5.89
CA LYS A 108 -20.05 -6.71 7.01
C LYS A 108 -19.53 -6.11 8.31
N THR A 109 -20.47 -5.73 9.16
CA THR A 109 -20.23 -5.23 10.52
C THR A 109 -20.86 -6.18 11.53
N PHE A 110 -20.20 -6.34 12.67
CA PHE A 110 -20.64 -7.19 13.76
C PHE A 110 -21.87 -6.57 14.42
N SER A 111 -23.03 -7.23 14.36
CA SER A 111 -24.29 -6.80 14.98
C SER A 111 -24.67 -7.62 16.22
N GLY A 112 -23.77 -8.50 16.68
CA GLY A 112 -23.95 -9.35 17.86
C GLY A 112 -23.54 -10.81 17.56
N PRO A 113 -23.80 -11.75 18.50
CA PRO A 113 -23.37 -13.14 18.37
C PRO A 113 -23.89 -13.84 17.11
N ALA A 114 -25.08 -13.47 16.64
CA ALA A 114 -25.66 -14.03 15.41
C ALA A 114 -24.84 -13.70 14.15
N SER A 115 -24.06 -12.61 14.15
CA SER A 115 -23.19 -12.25 13.03
C SER A 115 -22.01 -13.21 12.85
N ASP A 116 -21.62 -13.96 13.89
CA ASP A 116 -20.52 -14.93 13.81
C ASP A 116 -20.86 -16.14 12.95
N ASP A 117 -22.14 -16.50 12.90
CA ASP A 117 -22.65 -17.62 12.10
C ASP A 117 -22.89 -17.25 10.64
N GLU A 118 -22.87 -15.95 10.31
CA GLU A 118 -22.99 -15.52 8.93
C GLU A 118 -21.77 -15.93 8.10
N THR A 119 -22.02 -16.40 6.87
CA THR A 119 -20.93 -16.72 5.95
C THR A 119 -20.25 -15.43 5.48
N CYS A 120 -18.93 -15.35 5.71
CA CYS A 120 -18.09 -14.29 5.21
C CYS A 120 -17.66 -14.58 3.77
N LEU A 121 -17.99 -13.66 2.86
CA LEU A 121 -17.45 -13.64 1.50
C LEU A 121 -16.29 -12.65 1.45
N TYR A 122 -15.09 -13.16 1.20
CA TYR A 122 -13.87 -12.36 1.23
C TYR A 122 -12.83 -12.81 0.20
N HIS A 123 -11.77 -12.01 0.08
CA HIS A 123 -10.60 -12.30 -0.72
C HIS A 123 -9.46 -12.81 0.17
N ALA A 124 -9.02 -14.05 -0.04
CA ALA A 124 -7.88 -14.64 0.69
C ALA A 124 -6.52 -14.11 0.19
N GLY A 125 -6.49 -13.50 -0.99
CA GLY A 125 -5.30 -12.92 -1.59
C GLY A 125 -5.06 -11.48 -1.18
N VAL A 126 -4.02 -10.88 -1.76
CA VAL A 126 -3.63 -9.50 -1.53
C VAL A 126 -4.12 -8.59 -2.66
N PRO A 127 -4.38 -7.31 -2.38
CA PRO A 127 -4.69 -6.34 -3.42
C PRO A 127 -3.44 -6.05 -4.26
N ILE A 128 -3.57 -6.06 -5.59
CA ILE A 128 -2.51 -5.79 -6.56
C ILE A 128 -2.93 -4.61 -7.44
N PHE A 129 -2.01 -3.66 -7.59
CA PHE A 129 -2.15 -2.48 -8.43
C PHE A 129 -0.98 -2.48 -9.44
N HIS A 130 -1.23 -2.91 -10.68
CA HIS A 130 -0.24 -2.86 -11.76
C HIS A 130 -0.85 -2.30 -13.03
N GLU A 131 -0.08 -1.52 -13.80
CA GLU A 131 -0.47 -1.05 -15.14
C GLU A 131 -1.88 -0.42 -15.22
N GLY A 132 -2.26 0.35 -14.18
CA GLY A 132 -3.58 0.98 -14.08
C GLY A 132 -4.72 0.04 -13.68
N MET A 133 -4.46 -1.25 -13.55
CA MET A 133 -5.41 -2.29 -13.15
C MET A 133 -5.31 -2.60 -11.66
N LYS A 134 -6.48 -2.89 -11.06
CA LYS A 134 -6.67 -3.19 -9.64
C LYS A 134 -7.37 -4.52 -9.51
N TYR A 135 -6.82 -5.43 -8.72
CA TYR A 135 -7.38 -6.77 -8.54
C TYR A 135 -6.90 -7.45 -7.28
N TRP A 136 -7.52 -8.56 -6.92
CA TRP A 136 -7.10 -9.41 -5.82
C TRP A 136 -6.35 -10.64 -6.35
N SER A 137 -5.18 -10.97 -5.78
CA SER A 137 -4.36 -12.09 -6.27
C SER A 137 -5.05 -13.47 -6.22
N CYS A 138 -6.10 -13.62 -5.41
CA CYS A 138 -6.86 -14.84 -5.25
C CYS A 138 -7.92 -15.09 -6.33
N CYS A 139 -8.16 -14.15 -7.25
CA CYS A 139 -9.13 -14.32 -8.33
C CYS A 139 -8.74 -13.53 -9.58
N ARG A 140 -9.43 -13.80 -10.70
CA ARG A 140 -9.09 -13.20 -12.01
C ARG A 140 -9.83 -11.88 -12.31
N ARG A 141 -10.72 -11.42 -11.42
CA ARG A 141 -11.47 -10.17 -11.63
C ARG A 141 -10.53 -8.98 -11.50
N LYS A 142 -10.48 -8.16 -12.54
CA LYS A 142 -9.69 -6.94 -12.60
C LYS A 142 -10.57 -5.75 -13.00
N THR A 143 -10.25 -4.58 -12.49
CA THR A 143 -10.92 -3.34 -12.83
C THR A 143 -9.92 -2.19 -12.87
N SER A 144 -10.15 -1.20 -13.71
CA SER A 144 -9.38 0.06 -13.72
C SER A 144 -9.92 1.06 -12.69
N ASP A 145 -11.21 0.99 -12.34
CA ASP A 145 -11.85 1.90 -11.40
C ASP A 145 -11.65 1.45 -9.93
N PHE A 146 -11.35 2.41 -9.05
CA PHE A 146 -11.05 2.12 -7.64
C PHE A 146 -12.30 1.78 -6.83
N ASN A 147 -13.44 2.43 -7.09
CA ASN A 147 -14.68 2.16 -6.37
C ASN A 147 -15.21 0.76 -6.70
N THR A 148 -15.11 0.36 -7.96
CA THR A 148 -15.43 -0.99 -8.44
C THR A 148 -14.52 -2.04 -7.79
N PHE A 149 -13.26 -1.71 -7.53
CA PHE A 149 -12.33 -2.60 -6.82
C PHE A 149 -12.73 -2.78 -5.34
N LEU A 150 -13.13 -1.70 -4.67
CA LEU A 150 -13.58 -1.75 -3.27
C LEU A 150 -14.91 -2.48 -3.10
N SER A 151 -15.83 -2.36 -4.07
CA SER A 151 -17.14 -3.03 -4.05
C SER A 151 -17.10 -4.48 -4.56
N GLN A 152 -15.92 -4.95 -4.98
CA GLN A 152 -15.74 -6.29 -5.50
C GLN A 152 -16.03 -7.34 -4.40
N GLU A 153 -17.11 -8.11 -4.56
CA GLU A 153 -17.49 -9.18 -3.62
C GLU A 153 -16.39 -10.24 -3.51
N GLY A 154 -16.16 -10.79 -2.32
CA GLY A 154 -15.13 -11.80 -2.09
C GLY A 154 -15.33 -13.11 -2.86
N CYS A 155 -14.22 -13.76 -3.28
CA CYS A 155 -14.26 -15.04 -4.00
C CYS A 155 -14.16 -16.29 -3.10
N THR A 156 -13.89 -16.11 -1.80
CA THR A 156 -13.70 -17.18 -0.82
C THR A 156 -14.79 -17.12 0.24
N ARG A 157 -15.24 -18.28 0.72
CA ARG A 157 -16.21 -18.43 1.81
C ARG A 157 -15.50 -18.85 3.10
N GLY A 158 -15.87 -18.25 4.23
CA GLY A 158 -15.36 -18.64 5.53
C GLY A 158 -16.03 -17.89 6.68
N LYS A 159 -15.37 -17.83 7.83
CA LYS A 159 -15.85 -17.10 9.01
C LYS A 159 -15.38 -15.65 8.99
N HIS A 160 -16.20 -14.77 9.58
CA HIS A 160 -15.80 -13.38 9.77
C HIS A 160 -14.60 -13.28 10.72
N GLN A 161 -13.74 -12.29 10.46
CA GLN A 161 -12.62 -11.94 11.35
C GLN A 161 -12.89 -10.56 11.93
N TRP A 162 -13.29 -10.49 13.19
CA TRP A 162 -13.61 -9.21 13.85
C TRP A 162 -12.43 -8.62 14.61
N LYS A 163 -11.57 -9.49 15.14
CA LYS A 163 -10.32 -9.12 15.81
C LYS A 163 -9.17 -9.05 14.79
N LYS A 164 -8.25 -8.12 15.00
CA LYS A 164 -6.99 -8.09 14.23
C LYS A 164 -6.13 -9.27 14.68
N LYS A 165 -5.40 -9.87 13.73
CA LYS A 165 -4.37 -10.84 14.06
C LYS A 165 -3.15 -10.08 14.56
N ASP A 166 -2.65 -10.46 15.73
CA ASP A 166 -1.39 -9.91 16.21
C ASP A 166 -0.25 -10.42 15.33
N THR A 167 0.64 -9.51 14.95
CA THR A 167 1.73 -9.79 14.04
C THR A 167 3.02 -9.26 14.65
N LEU A 168 4.02 -10.13 14.80
CA LEU A 168 5.36 -9.74 15.19
C LEU A 168 6.18 -9.47 13.91
N LYS A 169 6.67 -8.24 13.77
CA LYS A 169 7.60 -7.84 12.70
C LYS A 169 8.99 -7.65 13.30
N ILE A 170 9.93 -8.49 12.90
CA ILE A 170 11.33 -8.45 13.30
C ILE A 170 12.11 -7.80 12.16
N HIS A 171 12.77 -6.69 12.43
CA HIS A 171 13.66 -6.01 11.49
C HIS A 171 14.99 -5.75 12.20
N ILE A 172 16.04 -6.43 11.74
CA ILE A 172 17.39 -6.36 12.32
C ILE A 172 18.31 -5.78 11.26
N ILE A 173 19.03 -4.72 11.62
CA ILE A 173 20.01 -4.05 10.77
C ILE A 173 21.38 -4.35 11.35
N PHE A 174 22.25 -4.99 10.57
CA PHE A 174 23.62 -5.29 10.97
C PHE A 174 24.56 -4.16 10.57
N GLU A 175 25.78 -4.14 11.11
CA GLU A 175 26.80 -3.18 10.70
C GLU A 175 27.26 -3.50 9.26
N GLY A 176 26.85 -2.68 8.30
CA GLY A 176 26.89 -2.93 6.85
C GLY A 176 25.48 -3.01 6.25
N GLU A 177 25.32 -2.94 4.93
CA GLU A 177 24.00 -2.93 4.26
C GLU A 177 23.22 -4.27 4.34
N LYS A 178 23.44 -5.06 5.40
CA LYS A 178 22.74 -6.33 5.62
C LYS A 178 21.56 -6.10 6.54
N GLU A 179 20.37 -6.38 6.00
CA GLU A 179 19.11 -6.32 6.72
C GLU A 179 18.52 -7.73 6.82
N PHE A 180 17.88 -8.02 7.96
CA PHE A 180 17.07 -9.20 8.17
C PHE A 180 15.65 -8.77 8.53
N GLU A 181 14.68 -9.17 7.71
CA GLU A 181 13.27 -8.92 7.94
C GLU A 181 12.52 -10.24 8.04
N GLN A 182 11.77 -10.42 9.13
CA GLN A 182 10.88 -11.56 9.32
C GLN A 182 9.57 -11.08 9.93
N GLN A 183 8.46 -11.51 9.34
CA GLN A 183 7.12 -11.27 9.87
C GLN A 183 6.49 -12.59 10.31
N ILE A 184 5.90 -12.62 11.50
CA ILE A 184 5.24 -13.78 12.10
C ILE A 184 3.83 -13.38 12.49
N SER A 185 2.82 -14.08 11.96
CA SER A 185 1.44 -13.94 12.43
C SER A 185 1.27 -14.76 13.70
N LEU A 186 1.07 -14.09 14.84
CA LEU A 186 0.99 -14.73 16.15
C LEU A 186 -0.31 -15.51 16.31
N TRP A 187 -0.23 -16.65 17.00
CA TRP A 187 -1.37 -17.53 17.26
C TRP A 187 -2.47 -16.89 18.11
N GLY A 188 -2.08 -16.07 19.08
CA GLY A 188 -2.99 -15.34 19.95
C GLY A 188 -2.47 -13.96 20.31
N VAL A 189 -3.18 -13.31 21.22
CA VAL A 189 -2.91 -11.94 21.63
C VAL A 189 -1.72 -11.87 22.60
N ILE A 190 -0.84 -10.89 22.40
CA ILE A 190 0.27 -10.62 23.31
C ILE A 190 0.11 -9.30 24.06
N ASP A 191 0.64 -9.25 25.27
CA ASP A 191 0.86 -8.01 26.01
C ASP A 191 2.22 -7.42 25.57
N ALA A 192 2.16 -6.44 24.67
CA ALA A 192 3.36 -5.79 24.13
C ALA A 192 4.17 -5.07 25.23
N SER A 193 3.51 -4.50 26.24
CA SER A 193 4.15 -3.75 27.33
C SER A 193 4.96 -4.66 28.26
N LYS A 194 4.56 -5.94 28.38
CA LYS A 194 5.28 -6.95 29.19
C LYS A 194 6.18 -7.87 28.36
N SER A 195 6.25 -7.66 27.05
CA SER A 195 7.13 -8.38 26.14
C SER A 195 8.46 -7.63 25.99
N PHE A 196 9.57 -8.34 25.81
CA PHE A 196 10.89 -7.71 25.72
C PHE A 196 11.84 -8.50 24.83
N VAL A 197 12.93 -7.85 24.43
CA VAL A 197 13.97 -8.43 23.56
C VAL A 197 15.31 -8.36 24.27
N ASN A 198 16.00 -9.50 24.34
CA ASN A 198 17.37 -9.59 24.82
C ASN A 198 18.32 -9.70 23.63
N MET A 199 19.27 -8.77 23.53
CA MET A 199 20.32 -8.83 22.51
C MET A 199 21.63 -9.29 23.14
N MET A 200 22.19 -10.37 22.61
CA MET A 200 23.48 -10.96 22.99
C MET A 200 24.44 -10.90 21.79
N ALA A 201 25.72 -11.18 22.02
CA ALA A 201 26.76 -11.06 20.96
C ALA A 201 26.47 -11.89 19.70
N THR A 202 25.85 -13.08 19.83
CA THR A 202 25.59 -14.01 18.72
C THR A 202 24.12 -14.39 18.58
N LYS A 203 23.24 -13.85 19.43
CA LYS A 203 21.84 -14.28 19.53
C LYS A 203 20.96 -13.12 19.95
N ILE A 204 19.78 -13.04 19.35
CA ILE A 204 18.69 -12.19 19.82
C ILE A 204 17.58 -13.13 20.31
N GLU A 205 17.11 -12.90 21.54
CA GLU A 205 15.98 -13.62 22.13
C GLU A 205 14.80 -12.67 22.26
N VAL A 206 13.68 -13.00 21.60
CA VAL A 206 12.42 -12.26 21.73
C VAL A 206 11.53 -13.02 22.70
N VAL A 207 11.19 -12.39 23.83
CA VAL A 207 10.33 -12.97 24.87
C VAL A 207 8.98 -12.27 24.82
N LEU A 208 7.94 -13.00 24.41
CA LEU A 208 6.59 -12.47 24.30
C LEU A 208 5.73 -12.91 25.49
N LYS A 209 5.07 -11.95 26.14
CA LYS A 209 4.09 -12.22 27.17
C LYS A 209 2.72 -12.43 26.53
N LYS A 210 2.20 -13.66 26.59
CA LYS A 210 0.81 -13.96 26.20
C LYS A 210 -0.17 -13.18 27.09
N ALA A 211 -1.19 -12.59 26.48
CA ALA A 211 -2.29 -11.94 27.21
C ALA A 211 -3.19 -13.01 27.86
N GLU A 212 -3.41 -14.11 27.15
CA GLU A 212 -4.25 -15.21 27.61
C GLU A 212 -3.48 -16.21 28.49
N PRO A 213 -4.14 -16.85 29.48
CA PRO A 213 -3.55 -17.92 30.28
C PRO A 213 -3.37 -19.24 29.52
N MET A 214 -3.75 -19.31 28.24
CA MET A 214 -3.73 -20.53 27.43
C MET A 214 -2.30 -20.89 26.95
N SER A 215 -2.01 -22.19 26.82
CA SER A 215 -0.78 -22.69 26.20
C SER A 215 -0.88 -22.70 24.67
N TRP A 216 0.14 -22.22 23.98
CA TRP A 216 0.21 -22.26 22.51
C TRP A 216 1.10 -23.42 22.07
N ALA A 217 0.60 -24.28 21.17
CA ALA A 217 1.39 -25.37 20.60
C ALA A 217 2.44 -24.87 19.59
N ARG A 218 2.19 -23.72 18.96
CA ARG A 218 3.08 -23.02 18.03
C ARG A 218 2.94 -21.51 18.24
N LEU A 219 3.97 -20.75 17.90
CA LEU A 219 3.94 -19.29 17.95
C LEU A 219 3.16 -18.70 16.78
N ASP A 220 3.36 -19.30 15.61
CA ASP A 220 2.86 -18.91 14.30
C ASP A 220 1.48 -19.54 14.00
N LEU A 221 0.56 -18.74 13.46
CA LEU A 221 -0.70 -19.23 12.90
C LEU A 221 -0.43 -20.13 11.69
N PRO A 222 -1.10 -21.29 11.58
CA PRO A 222 -1.00 -22.12 10.38
C PRO A 222 -1.40 -21.31 9.14
N PRO A 223 -0.68 -21.44 8.02
CA PRO A 223 -1.15 -20.90 6.76
C PRO A 223 -2.51 -21.54 6.42
N ALA A 224 -3.46 -20.72 5.97
CA ALA A 224 -4.78 -21.21 5.59
C ALA A 224 -4.63 -22.30 4.52
N ALA A 225 -5.25 -23.46 4.74
CA ALA A 225 -5.19 -24.56 3.78
C ALA A 225 -5.68 -24.10 2.40
N PRO A 226 -5.00 -24.49 1.30
CA PRO A 226 -5.49 -24.19 -0.04
C PRO A 226 -6.87 -24.85 -0.27
N PRO A 227 -7.75 -24.25 -1.08
CA PRO A 227 -9.05 -24.84 -1.38
C PRO A 227 -8.88 -26.23 -1.98
N LYS A 228 -9.48 -27.25 -1.37
CA LYS A 228 -9.57 -28.59 -1.98
C LYS A 228 -10.46 -28.48 -3.21
N GLU A 229 -9.86 -28.63 -4.40
CA GLU A 229 -10.60 -28.84 -5.63
C GLU A 229 -11.42 -30.13 -5.49
N LYS A 230 -12.74 -30.03 -5.59
CA LYS A 230 -13.60 -31.20 -5.73
C LYS A 230 -13.46 -31.69 -7.16
N GLU A 231 -12.81 -32.84 -7.33
CA GLU A 231 -12.85 -33.61 -8.57
C GLU A 231 -14.32 -33.89 -8.92
N LYS A 232 -14.76 -33.38 -10.07
CA LYS A 232 -16.03 -33.78 -10.68
C LYS A 232 -15.81 -35.19 -11.25
N GLU A 233 -16.53 -36.16 -10.70
CA GLU A 233 -16.75 -37.46 -11.33
C GLU A 233 -17.26 -37.25 -12.77
N LYS A 234 -16.67 -38.02 -13.68
CA LYS A 234 -17.09 -38.13 -15.06
C LYS A 234 -18.30 -39.06 -15.11
N ASP A 235 -19.48 -38.51 -15.35
CA ASP A 235 -20.58 -39.31 -15.90
C ASP A 235 -20.28 -39.53 -17.39
N ALA A 236 -19.90 -40.76 -17.70
CA ALA A 236 -19.92 -41.33 -19.04
C ALA A 236 -21.03 -42.38 -19.05
N ASP A 237 -22.12 -42.09 -19.74
CA ASP A 237 -23.12 -43.07 -20.17
C ASP A 237 -23.71 -42.53 -21.47
N SER A 238 -23.06 -42.84 -22.59
CA SER A 238 -23.39 -43.95 -23.50
C SER A 238 -24.67 -43.66 -24.30
N GLU A 239 -24.45 -43.29 -25.57
CA GLU A 239 -25.45 -43.34 -26.62
C GLU A 239 -25.62 -44.82 -27.01
N ASP A 240 -26.84 -45.35 -26.93
CA ASP A 240 -27.25 -46.52 -27.71
C ASP A 240 -28.61 -46.22 -28.35
N GLU A 241 -28.58 -46.23 -29.69
CA GLU A 241 -29.74 -46.38 -30.58
C GLU A 241 -30.55 -47.64 -30.21
N CYS A 242 -31.87 -47.63 -30.43
CA CYS A 242 -32.70 -48.73 -30.98
C CYS A 242 -34.20 -48.33 -31.08
N ASP A 243 -34.77 -48.51 -32.28
CA ASP A 243 -36.18 -48.78 -32.73
C ASP A 243 -37.38 -47.98 -32.15
N ASP A 244 -38.43 -47.57 -32.90
CA ASP A 244 -39.09 -48.05 -34.14
C ASP A 244 -39.77 -46.88 -34.89
#